data_AF-S4RSB9-F1
#
_entry.id   AF-S4RSB9-F1
#
_cell.length_a   1.000
_cell.length_b   1.000
_cell.length_c   1.000
_cell.angle_alpha   90.00
_cell.angle_beta   90.00
_cell.angle_gamma   90.00
#
_symmetry.space_group_name_H-M   'P 1'
#
loop_
_entity.id
_entity.type
_entity.pdbx_description
1 polymer ?
#
loop_
_entity_poly.entity_id
_entity_poly.type
_entity_poly.pdbx_seq_one_letter_code
_entity_poly.pdbx_strand_id
1 'polypeptide(L)'
;CEEAGCYRRDVRYDAKFHQIRALVAVSSDCEQHVKLHCRHIRFLGAGWGWWVSWDGRRMFHWGGAEPGSGKCACGMTDSCYAPGKPCNCDANDHIWRGDEGLLTSRAALPLRALHLGDTRDAPLEMAYHTIGKLRCRGRAGND
;
A
#
# COMPACT_ATOMS: atom_id res chain seq x y z
N CYS A 1 4.78 1.16 18.38
CA CYS A 1 3.46 0.55 18.10
C CYS A 1 3.73 -0.93 17.93
N GLU A 2 3.18 -1.79 18.80
CA GLU A 2 3.47 -3.24 18.78
C GLU A 2 2.49 -3.98 17.86
N GLU A 3 1.21 -4.00 18.19
CA GLU A 3 0.19 -4.83 17.56
C GLU A 3 0.01 -4.59 16.04
N ALA A 4 -0.48 -5.61 15.33
CA ALA A 4 -0.80 -5.52 13.91
C ALA A 4 -1.72 -4.33 13.61
N GLY A 5 -1.23 -3.38 12.80
CA GLY A 5 -1.99 -2.20 12.38
C GLY A 5 -2.26 -1.15 13.46
N CYS A 6 -1.57 -1.16 14.62
CA CYS A 6 -1.78 -0.12 15.65
C CYS A 6 -1.39 1.29 15.18
N TYR A 7 -0.47 1.40 14.22
CA TYR A 7 -0.20 2.65 13.54
C TYR A 7 -1.25 2.84 12.46
N ARG A 8 -1.90 4.00 12.45
CA ARG A 8 -2.86 4.39 11.42
C ARG A 8 -2.50 5.75 10.86
N ARG A 9 -2.43 5.85 9.53
CA ARG A 9 -2.38 7.12 8.81
C ARG A 9 -3.59 7.27 7.91
N ASP A 10 -4.53 8.12 8.31
CA ASP A 10 -5.61 8.56 7.42
C ASP A 10 -5.07 9.51 6.35
N VAL A 11 -5.45 9.28 5.10
CA VAL A 11 -5.09 10.15 3.97
C VAL A 11 -6.13 11.25 3.85
N ARG A 12 -5.64 12.49 3.87
CA ARG A 12 -6.47 13.67 3.65
C ARG A 12 -6.31 14.13 2.20
N TYR A 13 -7.44 14.30 1.54
CA TYR A 13 -7.53 14.89 0.22
C TYR A 13 -8.22 16.24 0.34
N ASP A 14 -7.85 17.20 -0.52
CA ASP A 14 -8.46 18.53 -0.51
C ASP A 14 -9.93 18.50 -0.98
N ALA A 15 -10.27 17.56 -1.86
CA ALA A 15 -11.62 17.35 -2.36
C ALA A 15 -12.41 16.35 -1.49
N LYS A 16 -13.74 16.45 -1.49
CA LYS A 16 -14.61 15.51 -0.78
C LYS A 16 -14.55 14.13 -1.45
N PHE A 17 -14.66 13.07 -0.65
CA PHE A 17 -14.55 11.69 -1.15
C PHE A 17 -15.52 11.37 -2.30
N HIS A 18 -16.77 11.86 -2.26
CA HIS A 18 -17.73 11.63 -3.34
C HIS A 18 -17.30 12.30 -4.67
N GLN A 19 -16.65 13.47 -4.62
CA GLN A 19 -16.13 14.16 -5.80
C GLN A 19 -14.96 13.38 -6.39
N ILE A 20 -14.07 12.88 -5.53
CA ILE A 20 -12.94 12.05 -5.96
C ILE A 20 -13.45 10.74 -6.59
N ARG A 21 -14.46 10.11 -6.01
CA ARG A 21 -15.06 8.88 -6.57
C ARG A 21 -15.76 9.13 -7.90
N ALA A 22 -16.44 10.27 -8.06
CA ALA A 22 -16.99 10.67 -9.35
C ALA A 22 -15.88 10.82 -10.41
N LEU A 23 -14.75 11.46 -10.05
CA LEU A 23 -13.58 11.55 -10.93
C LEU A 23 -13.05 10.17 -11.32
N VAL A 24 -12.83 9.26 -10.35
CA VAL A 24 -12.34 7.90 -10.64
C VAL A 24 -13.31 7.13 -11.53
N ALA A 25 -14.61 7.29 -11.35
CA ALA A 25 -15.64 6.60 -12.12
C ALA A 25 -15.64 7.02 -13.60
N VAL A 26 -15.42 8.31 -13.88
CA VAL A 26 -15.42 8.83 -15.26
C VAL A 26 -14.05 8.76 -15.94
N SER A 27 -12.98 8.43 -15.22
CA SER A 27 -11.64 8.29 -15.78
C SER A 27 -11.35 6.87 -16.30
N SER A 28 -10.61 6.79 -17.40
CA SER A 28 -10.21 5.50 -17.98
C SER A 28 -9.17 4.78 -17.11
N ASP A 29 -8.26 5.56 -16.51
CA ASP A 29 -7.18 5.06 -15.65
C ASP A 29 -7.05 5.93 -14.40
N CYS A 30 -6.72 5.30 -13.28
CA CYS A 30 -6.29 6.01 -12.08
C CYS A 30 -5.20 5.21 -11.35
N GLU A 31 -4.22 5.92 -10.85
CA GLU A 31 -3.09 5.36 -10.12
C GLU A 31 -2.83 6.14 -8.82
N GLN A 32 -2.24 5.47 -7.85
CA GLN A 32 -1.71 6.12 -6.66
C GLN A 32 -0.42 5.42 -6.22
N HIS A 33 0.66 6.21 -6.10
CA HIS A 33 1.96 5.68 -5.69
C HIS A 33 2.00 5.42 -4.18
N VAL A 34 2.58 4.29 -3.78
CA VAL A 34 2.86 3.94 -2.38
C VAL A 34 4.30 3.46 -2.25
N LYS A 35 4.94 3.84 -1.14
CA LYS A 35 6.28 3.37 -0.77
C LYS A 35 6.34 3.09 0.73
N LEU A 36 7.03 2.02 1.07
CA LEU A 36 7.40 1.69 2.44
C LEU A 36 8.91 1.46 2.47
N HIS A 37 9.58 2.13 3.40
CA HIS A 37 10.96 1.87 3.77
C HIS A 37 10.96 1.34 5.20
N CYS A 38 11.56 0.19 5.45
CA CYS A 38 11.34 -0.57 6.67
C CYS A 38 12.63 -1.21 7.17
N ARG A 39 12.71 -1.41 8.48
CA ARG A 39 13.79 -2.13 9.15
C ARG A 39 13.20 -2.94 10.30
N HIS A 40 13.42 -4.25 10.27
CA HIS A 40 12.95 -5.20 11.27
C HIS A 40 11.47 -5.01 11.65
N ILE A 41 10.58 -5.07 10.64
CA ILE A 41 9.14 -5.06 10.88
C ILE A 41 8.51 -6.29 10.22
N ARG A 42 7.34 -6.68 10.71
CA ARG A 42 6.36 -7.52 10.00
C ARG A 42 5.50 -6.65 9.10
N PHE A 43 5.22 -7.14 7.90
CA PHE A 43 4.45 -6.37 6.92
C PHE A 43 3.26 -7.18 6.38
N LEU A 44 3.15 -7.29 5.06
CA LEU A 44 1.93 -7.67 4.36
C LEU A 44 1.70 -9.18 4.45
N GLY A 45 2.75 -9.99 4.28
CA GLY A 45 2.68 -11.45 4.37
C GLY A 45 2.27 -11.97 5.73
N ALA A 46 2.63 -11.25 6.80
CA ALA A 46 2.22 -11.58 8.16
C ALA A 46 0.85 -10.99 8.55
N GLY A 47 0.27 -10.11 7.74
CA GLY A 47 -0.97 -9.38 8.07
C GLY A 47 -0.78 -8.24 9.08
N TRP A 48 0.43 -7.69 9.20
CA TRP A 48 0.76 -6.61 10.13
C TRP A 48 0.68 -5.21 9.50
N GLY A 49 0.69 -5.15 8.17
CA GLY A 49 0.45 -3.92 7.41
C GLY A 49 -0.54 -4.13 6.27
N TRP A 50 -1.38 -3.13 6.03
CA TRP A 50 -2.32 -3.08 4.91
C TRP A 50 -2.72 -1.65 4.62
N TRP A 51 -3.12 -1.38 3.38
CA TRP A 51 -3.84 -0.15 3.06
C TRP A 51 -5.35 -0.39 3.04
N VAL A 52 -6.11 0.68 3.14
CA VAL A 52 -7.57 0.66 3.18
C VAL A 52 -8.10 1.34 1.93
N SER A 53 -8.98 0.67 1.18
CA SER A 53 -9.64 1.22 0.00
C SER A 53 -10.64 2.32 0.37
N TRP A 54 -11.12 3.04 -0.65
CA TRP A 54 -12.07 4.14 -0.47
C TRP A 54 -13.34 3.72 0.31
N ASP A 55 -13.80 2.49 0.09
CA ASP A 55 -14.99 1.88 0.71
C ASP A 55 -14.70 1.22 2.06
N GLY A 56 -13.47 1.29 2.57
CA GLY A 56 -13.10 0.80 3.90
C GLY A 56 -12.62 -0.65 3.95
N ARG A 57 -12.49 -1.35 2.82
CA ARG A 57 -11.93 -2.71 2.80
C ARG A 57 -10.42 -2.68 3.02
N ARG A 58 -9.92 -3.68 3.76
CA ARG A 58 -8.48 -3.91 3.93
C ARG A 58 -7.93 -4.55 2.65
N MET A 59 -6.81 -4.03 2.18
CA MET A 59 -6.19 -4.46 0.94
C MET A 59 -4.83 -5.09 1.26
N PHE A 60 -4.72 -6.39 0.99
CA PHE A 60 -3.51 -7.19 1.21
C PHE A 60 -2.76 -7.40 -0.11
N HIS A 61 -2.43 -6.30 -0.77
CA HIS A 61 -1.43 -6.24 -1.84
C HIS A 61 -0.80 -4.85 -1.78
N TRP A 62 0.41 -4.70 -2.29
CA TRP A 62 1.10 -3.41 -2.33
C TRP A 62 1.24 -2.87 -3.75
N GLY A 63 1.89 -1.71 -3.88
CA GLY A 63 2.17 -1.09 -5.17
C GLY A 63 2.88 -2.06 -6.12
N GLY A 64 2.43 -2.10 -7.37
CA GLY A 64 2.97 -2.97 -8.42
C GLY A 64 2.58 -4.45 -8.30
N ALA A 65 1.73 -4.82 -7.34
CA ALA A 65 1.17 -6.17 -7.24
C ALA A 65 -0.31 -6.20 -7.62
N GLU A 66 -0.77 -7.37 -8.06
CA GLU A 66 -2.18 -7.57 -8.41
C GLU A 66 -3.08 -7.56 -7.16
N PRO A 67 -4.30 -7.00 -7.24
CA PRO A 67 -5.25 -7.05 -6.14
C PRO A 67 -5.55 -8.48 -5.68
N GLY A 68 -5.42 -8.73 -4.38
CA GLY A 68 -5.67 -10.05 -3.77
C GLY A 68 -4.47 -11.00 -3.79
N SER A 69 -3.34 -10.60 -4.36
CA SER A 69 -2.14 -11.44 -4.45
C SER A 69 -1.45 -11.73 -3.10
N GLY A 70 -1.68 -10.93 -2.06
CA GLY A 70 -0.91 -11.05 -0.82
C GLY A 70 0.55 -10.62 -0.97
N LYS A 71 0.90 -9.89 -2.03
CA LYS A 71 2.28 -9.62 -2.44
C LYS A 71 2.56 -8.14 -2.70
N CYS A 72 3.86 -7.83 -2.80
CA CYS A 72 4.41 -6.60 -3.37
C CYS A 72 4.99 -6.88 -4.76
N ALA A 73 5.43 -5.84 -5.48
CA ALA A 73 5.99 -5.98 -6.83
C ALA A 73 7.10 -7.05 -6.93
N CYS A 74 8.02 -7.12 -5.95
CA CYS A 74 9.09 -8.13 -5.95
C CYS A 74 8.55 -9.55 -5.76
N GLY A 75 7.45 -9.72 -5.00
CA GLY A 75 6.85 -11.02 -4.75
C GLY A 75 6.09 -11.56 -5.96
N MET A 76 5.67 -10.67 -6.87
CA MET A 76 5.08 -11.07 -8.15
C MET A 76 6.11 -11.67 -9.10
N THR A 77 7.37 -11.28 -8.97
CA THR A 77 8.47 -11.68 -9.87
C THR A 77 9.50 -12.57 -9.19
N ASP A 78 9.21 -13.05 -7.97
CA ASP A 78 10.12 -13.81 -7.11
C ASP A 78 11.53 -13.18 -6.97
N SER A 79 11.57 -11.85 -6.99
CA SER A 79 12.79 -11.03 -6.96
C SER A 79 13.04 -10.33 -5.62
N CYS A 80 12.24 -10.66 -4.58
CA CYS A 80 12.45 -10.08 -3.26
C CYS A 80 13.81 -10.47 -2.68
N TYR A 81 14.42 -9.56 -1.92
CA TYR A 81 15.75 -9.76 -1.33
C TYR A 81 15.85 -11.04 -0.47
N ALA A 82 14.79 -11.35 0.28
CA ALA A 82 14.66 -12.59 1.02
C ALA A 82 13.84 -13.58 0.18
N PRO A 83 14.45 -14.72 -0.26
CA PRO A 83 13.76 -15.70 -1.10
C PRO A 83 12.45 -16.19 -0.49
N GLY A 84 11.40 -16.29 -1.30
CA GLY A 84 10.08 -16.78 -0.90
C GLY A 84 9.24 -15.81 -0.06
N LYS A 85 9.73 -14.59 0.22
CA LYS A 85 8.93 -13.56 0.90
C LYS A 85 8.01 -12.83 -0.09
N PRO A 86 6.79 -12.46 0.33
CA PRO A 86 5.84 -11.75 -0.54
C PRO A 86 6.22 -10.29 -0.79
N CYS A 87 7.03 -9.69 0.09
CA CYS A 87 7.52 -8.33 0.02
C CYS A 87 8.94 -8.26 0.60
N ASN A 88 9.70 -7.23 0.24
CA ASN A 88 11.01 -7.00 0.83
C ASN A 88 10.92 -6.71 2.33
N CYS A 89 9.90 -5.98 2.77
CA CYS A 89 9.66 -5.69 4.18
C CYS A 89 9.23 -6.90 5.01
N ASP A 90 8.79 -8.00 4.39
CA ASP A 90 8.49 -9.26 5.10
C ASP A 90 9.76 -10.09 5.41
N ALA A 91 10.95 -9.58 5.06
CA ALA A 91 12.22 -10.14 5.49
C ALA A 91 12.38 -10.06 7.02
N ASN A 92 11.82 -9.03 7.65
CA ASN A 92 11.92 -8.76 9.09
C ASN A 92 13.37 -8.89 9.62
N ASP A 93 14.34 -8.32 8.90
CA ASP A 93 15.75 -8.34 9.25
C ASP A 93 16.21 -6.94 9.69
N HIS A 94 17.40 -6.85 10.29
CA HIS A 94 17.96 -5.58 10.75
C HIS A 94 18.55 -4.72 9.62
N ILE A 95 18.20 -5.02 8.36
CA ILE A 95 18.64 -4.33 7.15
C ILE A 95 17.49 -3.45 6.66
N TRP A 96 17.82 -2.25 6.18
CA TRP A 96 16.81 -1.40 5.54
C TRP A 96 16.36 -1.99 4.21
N ARG A 97 15.05 -2.20 4.08
CA ARG A 97 14.38 -2.73 2.88
C ARG A 97 13.36 -1.73 2.35
N GLY A 98 12.87 -1.97 1.14
CA GLY A 98 11.87 -1.09 0.54
C GLY A 98 10.95 -1.82 -0.43
N ASP A 99 9.68 -1.44 -0.39
CA ASP A 99 8.66 -1.85 -1.34
C ASP A 99 7.94 -0.61 -1.85
N GLU A 100 7.93 -0.41 -3.17
CA GLU A 100 7.27 0.71 -3.82
C GLU A 100 6.56 0.30 -5.11
N GLY A 101 5.57 1.09 -5.51
CA GLY A 101 4.88 0.90 -6.78
C GLY A 101 3.56 1.63 -6.86
N LEU A 102 2.82 1.38 -7.93
CA LEU A 102 1.51 1.97 -8.19
C LEU A 102 0.39 1.02 -7.76
N LEU A 103 -0.58 1.56 -7.04
CA LEU A 103 -1.92 0.99 -6.94
C LEU A 103 -2.71 1.47 -8.15
N THR A 104 -3.32 0.58 -8.91
CA THR A 104 -3.99 0.91 -10.19
C THR A 104 -5.45 0.47 -10.27
N SER A 105 -5.95 -0.24 -9.25
CA SER A 105 -7.36 -0.65 -9.22
C SER A 105 -8.28 0.54 -8.96
N ARG A 106 -8.91 1.08 -10.01
CA ARG A 106 -9.96 2.12 -9.93
C ARG A 106 -11.10 1.76 -8.98
N ALA A 107 -11.41 0.47 -8.87
CA ALA A 107 -12.44 -0.05 -7.97
C ALA A 107 -12.07 0.11 -6.49
N ALA A 108 -10.77 0.18 -6.15
CA ALA A 108 -10.28 0.26 -4.77
C ALA A 108 -9.68 1.63 -4.41
N LEU A 109 -9.21 2.41 -5.38
CA LEU A 109 -8.71 3.77 -5.18
C LEU A 109 -9.82 4.78 -4.87
N PRO A 110 -9.54 5.95 -4.28
CA PRO A 110 -8.28 6.32 -3.63
C PRO A 110 -7.96 5.49 -2.38
N LEU A 111 -6.68 5.42 -2.01
CA LEU A 111 -6.23 4.91 -0.72
C LEU A 111 -6.74 5.81 0.40
N ARG A 112 -7.51 5.25 1.33
CA ARG A 112 -8.13 5.98 2.44
C ARG A 112 -7.25 6.05 3.67
N ALA A 113 -6.59 4.95 4.02
CA ALA A 113 -5.70 4.88 5.16
C ALA A 113 -4.60 3.83 4.97
N LEU A 114 -3.50 3.99 5.68
CA LEU A 114 -2.43 3.00 5.83
C LEU A 114 -2.38 2.52 7.28
N HIS A 115 -2.23 1.22 7.46
CA HIS A 115 -1.98 0.58 8.74
C HIS A 115 -0.64 -0.14 8.76
N LEU A 116 0.10 -0.02 9.86
CA LEU A 116 1.37 -0.69 10.13
C LEU A 116 1.42 -1.14 11.60
N GLY A 117 2.19 -2.19 11.90
CA GLY A 117 2.51 -2.67 13.25
C GLY A 117 4.03 -2.85 13.41
N ASP A 118 4.47 -3.54 14.45
CA ASP A 118 5.88 -3.96 14.62
C ASP A 118 6.88 -2.80 14.51
N THR A 119 6.60 -1.71 15.22
CA THR A 119 7.39 -0.46 15.23
C THR A 119 7.50 0.07 16.66
N ARG A 120 7.64 -0.79 17.66
CA ARG A 120 7.76 -0.38 19.06
C ARG A 120 9.21 -0.16 19.45
N ASP A 121 10.09 -1.04 18.99
CA ASP A 121 11.45 -1.13 19.51
C ASP A 121 12.43 -0.31 18.67
N ALA A 122 12.17 0.99 18.53
CA ALA A 122 13.09 1.90 17.86
C ALA A 122 14.44 1.99 18.63
N PRO A 123 15.60 1.99 17.94
CA PRO A 123 15.78 2.09 16.50
C PRO A 123 15.91 0.73 15.78
N LEU A 124 15.54 -0.39 16.40
CA LEU A 124 15.56 -1.71 15.74
C LEU A 124 14.43 -1.81 14.72
N GLU A 125 13.22 -1.47 15.15
CA GLU A 125 11.99 -1.55 14.36
C GLU A 125 11.53 -0.18 13.89
N MET A 126 11.56 0.06 12.58
CA MET A 126 11.19 1.36 12.01
C MET A 126 10.54 1.22 10.64
N ALA A 127 9.61 2.12 10.36
CA ALA A 127 8.95 2.22 9.07
C ALA A 127 8.71 3.68 8.68
N TYR A 128 9.06 4.02 7.43
CA TYR A 128 8.74 5.29 6.79
C TYR A 128 7.89 5.02 5.55
N HIS A 129 6.74 5.69 5.45
CA HIS A 129 5.85 5.54 4.31
C HIS A 129 5.74 6.82 3.50
N THR A 130 5.49 6.66 2.21
CA THR A 130 5.11 7.74 1.30
C THR A 130 3.83 7.34 0.57
N ILE A 131 2.82 8.21 0.62
CA ILE A 131 1.56 8.06 -0.11
C ILE A 131 1.49 9.20 -1.11
N GLY A 132 1.52 8.85 -2.40
CA GLY A 132 1.44 9.79 -3.51
C GLY A 132 0.03 10.34 -3.72
N LYS A 133 -0.06 11.37 -4.57
CA LYS A 133 -1.34 11.91 -5.04
C LYS A 133 -2.09 10.85 -5.84
N LEU A 134 -3.42 10.84 -5.73
CA LEU A 134 -4.25 10.16 -6.72
C LEU A 134 -4.10 10.88 -8.07
N ARG A 135 -3.81 10.13 -9.12
CA ARG A 135 -3.74 10.63 -10.49
C ARG A 135 -4.74 9.86 -11.33
N CYS A 136 -5.63 10.57 -12.00
CA CYS A 136 -6.61 9.99 -12.91
C CYS A 136 -6.47 10.64 -14.28
N ARG A 137 -6.61 9.85 -15.34
CA ARG A 137 -6.42 10.29 -16.73
C ARG A 137 -7.46 9.66 -17.64
N GLY A 138 -7.66 10.33 -18.79
CA GLY A 138 -8.61 9.93 -19.82
C GLY A 138 -10.06 9.94 -19.35
N ARG A 139 -10.96 9.48 -20.23
CA ARG A 139 -12.40 9.35 -19.98
C ARG A 139 -12.79 7.90 -20.24
N ALA A 140 -13.47 7.27 -19.29
CA ALA A 140 -14.06 5.95 -19.50
C ALA A 140 -15.07 6.07 -20.65
N GLY A 141 -14.86 5.32 -21.73
CA GLY A 141 -15.80 5.24 -22.86
C GLY A 141 -17.06 4.48 -22.45
N ASN A 142 -18.20 4.93 -22.97
CA ASN A 142 -19.38 4.07 -23.08
C ASN A 142 -19.21 3.29 -24.39
N ASP A 143 -18.62 2.11 -24.32
CA ASP A 143 -18.74 1.12 -25.39
C ASP A 143 -20.01 0.28 -25.15
#